data_AF-A0A9D2L800-F1
#
_entry.id   AF-A0A9D2L800-F1
#
_cell.length_a   1.000
_cell.length_b   1.000
_cell.length_c   1.000
_cell.angle_alpha   90.00
_cell.angle_beta   90.00
_cell.angle_gamma   90.00
#
_symmetry.space_group_name_H-M   'P 1'
#
loop_
_entity.id
_entity.type
_entity.pdbx_description
1 polymer ?
#
loop_
_entity_poly.entity_id
_entity_poly.type
_entity_poly.pdbx_seq_one_letter_code
_entity_poly.pdbx_strand_id
1 'polypeptide(L)'
;MKIRHLTTCLFLSAVMAAAFAFTALAAVPAGRMEKVTDTQITGWAYQKDMPNSPINVRVAVKDADGHEVFSQKVTADEYREDLAREGKGNGCHGFTVSIDWSSLEDGVYTIEGYADDRTLTRTLTYTNGNPQEEASAKEETAPTPQLVSLGTFKTTGYCPCSRCSEGWGRHTCTGALATARHTIAVDPKVIPYGTQVMINGVVYTAEDKGGGVRGNHIDIFFDNHAETLQHGTQNVEVFLIAA
;
A
#
# COMPACT_ATOMS: atom_id res chain seq x y z
N MET A 1 38.50 -70.54 -38.28
CA MET A 1 39.32 -69.99 -39.38
C MET A 1 38.59 -68.78 -39.96
N LYS A 2 39.21 -67.57 -39.90
CA LYS A 2 38.81 -66.26 -40.52
C LYS A 2 37.51 -65.61 -39.97
N ILE A 3 37.53 -64.66 -39.03
CA ILE A 3 37.88 -63.20 -39.02
C ILE A 3 36.98 -62.32 -39.93
N ARG A 4 36.44 -61.24 -39.30
CA ARG A 4 35.90 -59.94 -39.81
C ARG A 4 34.38 -59.95 -40.10
N HIS A 5 33.54 -58.99 -39.68
CA HIS A 5 33.65 -57.54 -39.46
C HIS A 5 32.68 -57.13 -38.32
N LEU A 6 33.08 -56.40 -37.27
CA LEU A 6 33.14 -54.94 -37.17
C LEU A 6 31.94 -54.20 -37.78
N THR A 7 30.87 -54.04 -37.00
CA THR A 7 29.95 -52.90 -37.11
C THR A 7 29.60 -52.38 -35.72
N THR A 8 30.11 -51.18 -35.50
CA THR A 8 29.89 -50.21 -34.45
C THR A 8 28.41 -50.03 -34.13
N CYS A 9 28.02 -50.14 -32.87
CA CYS A 9 26.87 -49.43 -32.30
C CYS A 9 27.26 -48.98 -30.89
N LEU A 10 28.02 -47.88 -30.86
CA LEU A 10 28.27 -47.12 -29.64
C LEU A 10 26.93 -46.48 -29.27
N PHE A 11 26.13 -47.15 -28.43
CA PHE A 11 24.96 -46.53 -27.82
C PHE A 11 25.45 -45.45 -26.87
N LEU A 12 25.40 -44.22 -27.37
CA LEU A 12 25.70 -42.99 -26.65
C LEU A 12 24.71 -42.88 -25.49
N SER A 13 25.13 -43.26 -24.30
CA SER A 13 24.40 -43.03 -23.05
C SER A 13 24.43 -41.55 -22.72
N ALA A 14 23.57 -40.76 -23.37
CA ALA A 14 23.26 -39.40 -22.97
C ALA A 14 22.25 -39.47 -21.82
N VAL A 15 22.73 -39.65 -20.59
CA VAL A 15 21.95 -39.35 -19.38
C VAL A 15 21.83 -37.84 -19.32
N MET A 16 20.79 -37.31 -19.96
CA MET A 16 20.39 -35.92 -19.82
C MET A 16 19.80 -35.75 -18.43
N ALA A 17 20.65 -35.48 -17.44
CA ALA A 17 20.22 -35.00 -16.14
C ALA A 17 19.67 -33.58 -16.33
N ALA A 18 18.41 -33.49 -16.75
CA ALA A 18 17.63 -32.28 -16.58
C ALA A 18 17.43 -32.11 -15.07
N ALA A 19 18.37 -31.40 -14.44
CA ALA A 19 18.13 -30.77 -13.17
C ALA A 19 16.97 -29.79 -13.41
N PHE A 20 15.74 -30.26 -13.17
CA PHE A 20 14.63 -29.38 -12.87
C PHE A 20 15.04 -28.70 -11.58
N ALA A 21 15.72 -27.56 -11.70
CA ALA A 21 15.70 -26.55 -10.67
C ALA A 21 14.22 -26.17 -10.56
N PHE A 22 13.49 -26.88 -9.70
CA PHE A 22 12.32 -26.33 -9.07
C PHE A 22 12.86 -25.12 -8.32
N THR A 23 12.76 -23.95 -8.96
CA THR A 23 12.68 -22.70 -8.23
C THR A 23 11.43 -22.83 -7.38
N ALA A 24 11.58 -23.41 -6.19
CA ALA A 24 10.63 -23.20 -5.14
C ALA A 24 10.55 -21.68 -4.99
N LEU A 25 9.46 -21.07 -5.48
CA LEU A 25 9.11 -19.74 -5.03
C LEU A 25 8.88 -19.90 -3.54
N ALA A 26 9.93 -19.64 -2.74
CA ALA A 26 9.77 -19.54 -1.30
C ALA A 26 8.65 -18.52 -1.05
N ALA A 27 7.60 -18.91 -0.34
CA ALA A 27 6.51 -18.00 -0.07
C ALA A 27 7.07 -16.77 0.65
N VAL A 28 6.68 -15.61 0.11
CA VAL A 28 7.10 -14.31 0.61
C VAL A 28 6.53 -14.14 2.02
N PRO A 29 7.37 -13.83 3.03
CA PRO A 29 6.88 -13.48 4.36
C PRO A 29 5.85 -12.35 4.26
N ALA A 30 4.68 -12.56 4.85
CA ALA A 30 3.65 -11.55 4.98
C ALA A 30 3.76 -10.89 6.34
N GLY A 31 3.58 -9.58 6.42
CA GLY A 31 3.58 -8.90 7.71
C GLY A 31 3.16 -7.45 7.57
N ARG A 32 2.95 -6.80 8.71
CA ARG A 32 2.41 -5.45 8.79
C ARG A 32 2.92 -4.70 10.02
N MET A 33 3.26 -3.42 9.84
CA MET A 33 3.41 -2.48 10.96
C MET A 33 2.04 -1.98 11.41
N GLU A 34 1.77 -1.98 12.71
CA GLU A 34 0.43 -1.69 13.22
C GLU A 34 0.36 -0.39 14.00
N LYS A 35 1.19 -0.26 15.02
CA LYS A 35 1.11 0.83 15.99
C LYS A 35 2.49 1.35 16.37
N VAL A 36 2.55 2.65 16.62
CA VAL A 36 3.66 3.34 17.26
C VAL A 36 3.12 4.17 18.42
N THR A 37 3.79 4.13 19.56
CA THR A 37 3.51 4.95 20.76
C THR A 37 4.78 5.68 21.18
N ASP A 38 4.69 6.42 22.28
CA ASP A 38 5.80 7.06 22.98
C ASP A 38 6.88 6.10 23.54
N THR A 39 6.69 4.79 23.44
CA THR A 39 7.57 3.80 24.05
C THR A 39 7.73 2.53 23.22
N GLN A 40 6.82 2.27 22.28
CA GLN A 40 6.73 0.98 21.59
C GLN A 40 6.36 1.12 20.13
N ILE A 41 6.89 0.21 19.31
CA ILE A 41 6.50 -0.04 17.93
C ILE A 41 6.06 -1.51 17.85
N THR A 42 4.88 -1.77 17.26
CA THR A 42 4.32 -3.12 17.19
C THR A 42 3.91 -3.51 15.78
N GLY A 43 3.92 -4.82 15.51
CA GLY A 43 3.42 -5.39 14.27
C GLY A 43 3.38 -6.92 14.31
N TRP A 44 3.28 -7.52 13.13
CA TRP A 44 3.38 -8.98 12.98
C TRP A 44 4.06 -9.38 11.68
N ALA A 45 4.66 -10.58 11.66
CA ALA A 45 5.23 -11.21 10.48
C ALA A 45 5.01 -12.73 10.51
N TYR A 46 4.62 -13.29 9.38
CA TYR A 46 4.19 -14.68 9.21
C TYR A 46 4.62 -15.24 7.85
N GLN A 47 5.03 -16.50 7.81
CA GLN A 47 5.43 -17.17 6.58
C GLN A 47 4.59 -18.41 6.38
N LYS A 48 3.84 -18.43 5.29
CA LYS A 48 2.87 -19.48 4.99
C LYS A 48 3.48 -20.87 4.88
N ASP A 49 4.68 -20.96 4.32
CA ASP A 49 5.38 -22.24 4.12
C ASP A 49 6.02 -22.77 5.41
N MET A 50 6.20 -21.91 6.42
CA MET A 50 6.75 -22.26 7.74
C MET A 50 5.82 -21.71 8.83
N PRO A 51 4.57 -22.19 8.90
CA PRO A 51 3.48 -21.49 9.58
C PRO A 51 3.63 -21.41 11.09
N ASN A 52 4.49 -22.23 11.72
CA ASN A 52 4.73 -22.20 13.16
C ASN A 52 6.15 -21.74 13.51
N SER A 53 6.94 -21.34 12.51
CA SER A 53 8.31 -20.87 12.72
C SER A 53 8.30 -19.37 12.99
N PRO A 54 9.01 -18.90 14.02
CA PRO A 54 9.15 -17.47 14.26
C PRO A 54 10.01 -16.82 13.16
N ILE A 55 9.72 -15.55 12.85
CA ILE A 55 10.42 -14.77 11.83
C ILE A 55 11.17 -13.63 12.49
N ASN A 56 12.40 -13.37 12.06
CA ASN A 56 13.09 -12.17 12.52
C ASN A 56 12.64 -10.96 11.72
N VAL A 57 12.20 -9.92 12.43
CA VAL A 57 11.82 -8.63 11.88
C VAL A 57 12.86 -7.60 12.27
N ARG A 58 13.33 -6.80 11.31
CA ARG A 58 14.11 -5.59 11.57
C ARG A 58 13.18 -4.39 11.48
N VAL A 59 13.08 -3.62 12.56
CA VAL A 59 12.36 -2.35 12.60
C VAL A 59 13.39 -1.24 12.45
N ALA A 60 13.25 -0.41 11.43
CA ALA A 60 14.07 0.76 11.17
C ALA A 60 13.25 2.02 11.42
N VAL A 61 13.83 2.98 12.12
CA VAL A 61 13.30 4.33 12.30
C VAL A 61 14.25 5.28 11.58
N LYS A 62 13.68 6.07 10.68
CA LYS A 62 14.38 7.01 9.83
C LYS A 62 13.96 8.43 10.16
N ASP A 63 14.93 9.34 10.17
CA ASP A 63 14.66 10.78 10.26
C ASP A 63 14.00 11.31 8.97
N ALA A 64 13.77 12.62 8.91
CA ALA A 64 13.17 13.29 7.77
C ALA A 64 14.03 13.19 6.49
N ASP A 65 15.35 13.03 6.63
CA ASP A 65 16.31 12.88 5.53
C ASP A 65 16.41 11.42 5.05
N GLY A 66 15.72 10.50 5.72
CA GLY A 66 15.72 9.07 5.40
C GLY A 66 16.91 8.32 5.99
N HIS A 67 17.74 8.95 6.83
CA HIS A 67 18.83 8.27 7.53
C HIS A 67 18.24 7.38 8.62
N GLU A 68 18.71 6.13 8.67
CA GLU A 68 18.34 5.20 9.74
C GLU A 68 19.00 5.65 11.05
N VAL A 69 18.23 6.30 11.91
CA VAL A 69 18.67 6.80 13.22
C VAL A 69 18.52 5.74 14.31
N PHE A 70 17.65 4.76 14.10
CA PHE A 70 17.48 3.61 14.98
C PHE A 70 17.10 2.37 14.18
N SER A 71 17.62 1.22 14.60
CA SER A 71 17.34 -0.07 13.99
C SER A 71 17.40 -1.15 15.05
N GLN A 72 16.38 -2.01 15.09
CA GLN A 72 16.38 -3.15 16.00
C GLN A 72 15.84 -4.39 15.31
N LYS A 73 16.56 -5.50 15.47
CA LYS A 73 16.09 -6.83 15.06
C LYS A 73 15.38 -7.49 16.24
N VAL A 74 14.15 -7.97 16.01
CA VAL A 74 13.30 -8.66 16.98
C VAL A 74 12.77 -9.95 16.37
N THR A 75 12.50 -10.94 17.19
CA THR A 75 11.85 -12.18 16.76
C THR A 75 10.33 -12.01 16.90
N ALA A 76 9.58 -12.28 15.84
CA ALA A 76 8.13 -12.27 15.83
C ALA A 76 7.60 -13.60 16.37
N ASP A 77 7.59 -13.73 17.70
CA ASP A 77 7.16 -14.92 18.44
C ASP A 77 6.09 -14.61 19.51
N GLU A 78 5.60 -13.37 19.57
CA GLU A 78 4.55 -12.98 20.51
C GLU A 78 3.21 -13.60 20.09
N TYR A 79 2.57 -14.29 21.02
CA TYR A 79 1.27 -14.91 20.79
C TYR A 79 0.17 -13.86 20.64
N ARG A 80 -0.62 -14.02 19.58
CA ARG A 80 -1.78 -13.19 19.27
C ARG A 80 -2.96 -14.05 18.82
N GLU A 81 -4.06 -13.92 19.57
CA GLU A 81 -5.28 -14.69 19.31
C GLU A 81 -5.89 -14.36 17.94
N ASP A 82 -5.85 -13.10 17.53
CA ASP A 82 -6.36 -12.66 16.23
C ASP A 82 -5.59 -13.30 15.07
N LEU A 83 -4.26 -13.39 15.15
CA LEU A 83 -3.44 -14.04 14.14
C LEU A 83 -3.72 -15.56 14.06
N ALA A 84 -3.94 -16.21 15.21
CA ALA A 84 -4.36 -17.61 15.24
C ALA A 84 -5.74 -17.81 14.58
N ARG A 85 -6.72 -16.96 14.89
CA ARG A 85 -8.07 -17.00 14.29
C ARG A 85 -8.05 -16.74 12.78
N GLU A 86 -7.11 -15.94 12.30
CA GLU A 86 -6.87 -15.69 10.87
C GLU A 86 -6.10 -16.83 10.16
N GLY A 87 -5.78 -17.93 10.85
CA GLY A 87 -5.09 -19.08 10.27
C GLY A 87 -3.58 -18.89 10.08
N LYS A 88 -2.96 -17.93 10.78
CA LYS A 88 -1.50 -17.75 10.79
C LYS A 88 -0.89 -18.72 11.81
N GLY A 89 -0.91 -20.01 11.48
CA GLY A 89 -0.30 -21.08 12.28
C GLY A 89 -0.71 -21.07 13.76
N ASN A 90 0.28 -21.07 14.65
CA ASN A 90 0.10 -21.12 16.10
C ASN A 90 -0.22 -19.74 16.72
N GLY A 91 -0.28 -18.67 15.92
CA GLY A 91 -0.55 -17.30 16.38
C GLY A 91 0.65 -16.59 17.01
N CYS A 92 1.81 -17.23 17.12
CA CYS A 92 3.04 -16.64 17.67
C CYS A 92 3.80 -15.88 16.57
N HIS A 93 3.23 -14.77 16.14
CA HIS A 93 3.72 -14.00 14.98
C HIS A 93 3.72 -12.48 15.23
N GLY A 94 3.35 -12.03 16.43
CA GLY A 94 3.46 -10.63 16.83
C GLY A 94 4.89 -10.27 17.22
N PHE A 95 5.21 -8.98 17.17
CA PHE A 95 6.45 -8.45 17.73
C PHE A 95 6.22 -7.06 18.33
N THR A 96 7.02 -6.75 19.35
CA THR A 96 7.12 -5.43 19.98
C THR A 96 8.59 -4.98 20.04
N VAL A 97 8.84 -3.74 19.64
CA VAL A 97 10.14 -3.07 19.77
C VAL A 97 9.98 -1.88 20.71
N SER A 98 10.76 -1.85 21.78
CA SER A 98 10.87 -0.69 22.65
C SER A 98 11.76 0.37 22.00
N ILE A 99 11.35 1.64 22.09
CA ILE A 99 12.14 2.77 21.59
C ILE A 99 12.09 3.90 22.60
N ASP A 100 13.24 4.55 22.78
CA ASP A 100 13.38 5.75 23.58
C ASP A 100 13.46 6.97 22.67
N TRP A 101 12.31 7.59 22.38
CA TRP A 101 12.25 8.78 21.53
C TRP A 101 13.01 9.97 22.12
N SER A 102 13.21 10.02 23.43
CA SER A 102 13.97 11.12 24.06
C SER A 102 15.46 11.09 23.72
N SER A 103 15.95 9.95 23.21
CA SER A 103 17.32 9.81 22.69
C SER A 103 17.48 10.32 21.26
N LEU A 104 16.38 10.62 20.58
CA LEU A 104 16.34 11.13 19.21
C LEU A 104 15.98 12.62 19.23
N GLU A 105 16.41 13.35 18.20
CA GLU A 105 16.12 14.78 18.06
C GLU A 105 14.60 15.03 17.90
N ASP A 106 14.16 16.27 18.12
CA ASP A 106 12.80 16.65 17.81
C ASP A 106 12.59 16.58 16.29
N GLY A 107 11.47 16.03 15.85
CA GLY A 107 11.24 15.82 14.43
C GLY A 107 10.17 14.79 14.10
N VAL A 108 10.02 14.56 12.79
CA VAL A 108 9.10 13.56 12.26
C VAL A 108 9.89 12.36 11.78
N TYR A 109 9.52 11.19 12.28
CA TYR A 109 10.20 9.93 12.02
C TYR A 109 9.33 8.99 11.20
N THR A 110 9.95 8.30 10.24
CA THR A 110 9.34 7.23 9.46
C THR A 110 9.76 5.88 10.01
N ILE A 111 8.81 4.97 10.24
CA ILE A 111 9.08 3.64 10.81
C ILE A 111 8.69 2.56 9.81
N GLU A 112 9.65 1.70 9.49
CA GLU A 112 9.51 0.60 8.54
C GLU A 112 9.93 -0.73 9.18
N GLY A 113 9.19 -1.79 8.87
CA GLY A 113 9.55 -3.16 9.26
C GLY A 113 10.06 -3.94 8.06
N TYR A 114 10.96 -4.88 8.32
CA TYR A 114 11.53 -5.78 7.31
C TYR A 114 11.54 -7.19 7.85
N ALA A 115 10.88 -8.13 7.17
CA ALA A 115 11.05 -9.56 7.40
C ALA A 115 11.96 -10.09 6.29
N ASP A 116 13.13 -10.61 6.66
CA ASP A 116 14.24 -10.84 5.73
C ASP A 116 14.55 -9.57 4.90
N ASP A 117 14.56 -9.65 3.57
CA ASP A 117 14.81 -8.52 2.66
C ASP A 117 13.50 -7.88 2.12
N ARG A 118 12.36 -8.16 2.77
CA ARG A 118 11.04 -7.68 2.33
C ARG A 118 10.45 -6.70 3.33
N THR A 119 10.03 -5.53 2.86
CA THR A 119 9.33 -4.54 3.68
C THR A 119 7.97 -5.08 4.11
N LEU A 120 7.66 -4.96 5.39
CA LEU A 120 6.33 -5.22 5.93
C LEU A 120 5.34 -4.20 5.36
N THR A 121 4.07 -4.60 5.25
CA THR A 121 3.03 -3.68 4.79
C THR A 121 2.80 -2.57 5.81
N ARG A 122 2.44 -1.37 5.31
CA ARG A 122 2.20 -0.13 6.07
C ARG A 122 3.47 0.45 6.70
N THR A 123 3.72 1.71 6.36
CA THR A 123 4.73 2.57 7.01
C THR A 123 4.04 3.39 8.09
N LEU A 124 4.69 3.61 9.22
CA LEU A 124 4.18 4.45 10.31
C LEU A 124 4.98 5.76 10.38
N THR A 125 4.37 6.77 10.97
CA THR A 125 5.02 8.06 11.26
C THR A 125 4.85 8.38 12.73
N TYR A 126 5.89 8.91 13.37
CA TYR A 126 5.86 9.39 14.75
C TYR A 126 6.48 10.78 14.83
N THR A 127 5.83 11.70 15.55
CA THR A 127 6.35 13.04 15.80
C THR A 127 6.91 13.08 17.21
N ASN A 128 8.21 13.34 17.33
CA ASN A 128 8.91 13.59 18.58
C ASN A 128 9.01 15.11 18.79
N GLY A 129 8.58 15.62 19.95
CA GLY A 129 8.62 17.06 20.22
C GLY A 129 7.56 17.90 19.48
N ASN A 130 7.78 19.22 19.39
CA ASN A 130 6.86 20.19 18.79
C ASN A 130 7.43 20.79 17.49
N PRO A 131 6.95 20.39 16.30
CA PRO A 131 7.68 20.58 15.03
C PRO A 131 7.60 21.99 14.41
N GLN A 132 7.31 23.06 15.16
CA GLN A 132 7.05 24.40 14.59
C GLN A 132 8.29 25.31 14.46
N GLU A 133 9.47 24.92 14.93
CA GLU A 133 10.68 25.72 14.75
C GLU A 133 11.79 24.79 14.26
N GLU A 134 11.94 24.64 12.93
CA GLU A 134 13.19 24.33 12.20
C GLU A 134 13.00 23.83 10.74
N ALA A 135 11.77 23.79 10.20
CA ALA A 135 11.54 23.50 8.77
C ALA A 135 11.73 24.74 7.87
N SER A 136 12.95 25.27 7.77
CA SER A 136 13.31 26.23 6.72
C SER A 136 14.78 26.11 6.31
N ALA A 137 15.17 24.98 5.72
CA ALA A 137 16.13 24.95 4.61
C ALA A 137 16.30 23.53 4.02
N LYS A 138 15.91 23.41 2.74
CA LYS A 138 16.36 22.45 1.70
C LYS A 138 15.77 21.03 1.63
N GLU A 139 14.78 20.90 0.73
CA GLU A 139 14.52 19.78 -0.23
C GLU A 139 15.83 19.20 -0.84
N GLU A 140 15.98 17.92 -1.19
CA GLU A 140 15.09 16.98 -1.91
C GLU A 140 15.69 15.54 -1.86
N THR A 141 14.91 14.46 -1.64
CA THR A 141 14.75 13.30 -2.57
C THR A 141 13.64 12.31 -2.11
N ALA A 142 12.61 12.15 -2.96
CA ALA A 142 11.44 11.25 -2.94
C ALA A 142 10.12 11.81 -2.34
N PRO A 143 9.04 11.92 -3.13
CA PRO A 143 7.96 12.87 -2.88
C PRO A 143 6.94 12.31 -1.89
N THR A 144 6.79 12.98 -0.75
CA THR A 144 5.48 13.02 -0.11
C THR A 144 4.61 13.88 -1.01
N PRO A 145 3.47 13.39 -1.54
CA PRO A 145 2.67 14.17 -2.46
C PRO A 145 2.26 15.47 -1.77
N GLN A 146 2.69 16.60 -2.33
CA GLN A 146 2.33 17.89 -1.77
C GLN A 146 0.82 18.07 -1.97
N LEU A 147 0.07 18.15 -0.87
CA LEU A 147 -1.37 18.40 -0.90
C LEU A 147 -1.62 19.89 -1.09
N VAL A 148 -1.99 20.28 -2.31
CA VAL A 148 -2.35 21.67 -2.61
C VAL A 148 -3.86 21.82 -2.51
N SER A 149 -4.35 22.66 -1.61
CA SER A 149 -5.79 22.93 -1.51
C SER A 149 -6.31 23.54 -2.81
N LEU A 150 -7.31 22.90 -3.41
CA LEU A 150 -8.08 23.42 -4.53
C LEU A 150 -9.29 24.25 -4.06
N GLY A 151 -9.46 24.37 -2.73
CA GLY A 151 -10.59 25.02 -2.09
C GLY A 151 -11.77 24.08 -1.84
N THR A 152 -12.91 24.68 -1.48
CA THR A 152 -14.13 23.92 -1.16
C THR A 152 -14.89 23.56 -2.43
N PHE A 153 -15.23 22.28 -2.57
CA PHE A 153 -16.08 21.75 -3.62
C PHE A 153 -17.38 21.22 -3.04
N LYS A 154 -18.46 21.39 -3.81
CA LYS A 154 -19.67 20.61 -3.59
C LYS A 154 -19.39 19.17 -4.03
N THR A 155 -19.66 18.19 -3.18
CA THR A 155 -19.62 16.77 -3.54
C THR A 155 -21.02 16.17 -3.54
N THR A 156 -21.31 15.37 -4.55
CA THR A 156 -22.50 14.51 -4.64
C THR A 156 -22.07 13.08 -4.91
N GLY A 157 -23.02 12.15 -4.97
CA GLY A 157 -22.74 10.74 -5.26
C GLY A 157 -23.59 10.19 -6.39
N TYR A 158 -22.97 9.37 -7.23
CA TYR A 158 -23.63 8.59 -8.27
C TYR A 158 -23.19 7.12 -8.20
N CYS A 159 -23.96 6.25 -8.82
CA CYS A 159 -23.71 4.81 -8.83
C CYS A 159 -24.13 4.22 -10.17
N PRO A 160 -23.85 2.94 -10.46
CA PRO A 160 -24.08 2.37 -11.79
C PRO A 160 -25.56 2.07 -12.09
N CYS A 161 -26.50 2.48 -11.23
CA CYS A 161 -27.92 2.31 -11.52
C CYS A 161 -28.36 3.27 -12.64
N SER A 162 -29.34 2.84 -13.44
CA SER A 162 -29.81 3.60 -14.61
C SER A 162 -30.29 5.02 -14.31
N ARG A 163 -30.75 5.28 -13.07
CA ARG A 163 -31.21 6.60 -12.62
C ARG A 163 -30.06 7.58 -12.37
N CYS A 164 -28.93 7.08 -11.87
CA CYS A 164 -27.76 7.91 -11.55
C CYS A 164 -26.83 8.04 -12.76
N SER A 165 -26.69 6.97 -13.56
CA SER A 165 -25.73 6.90 -14.65
C SER A 165 -26.37 7.07 -16.04
N GLU A 166 -27.66 7.42 -16.14
CA GLU A 166 -28.40 7.48 -17.43
C GLU A 166 -28.30 6.19 -18.27
N GLY A 167 -28.17 5.03 -17.61
CA GLY A 167 -28.02 3.72 -18.27
C GLY A 167 -26.58 3.34 -18.66
N TRP A 168 -25.59 4.22 -18.46
CA TRP A 168 -24.17 3.96 -18.76
C TRP A 168 -23.48 3.01 -17.76
N GLY A 169 -24.09 2.69 -16.63
CA GLY A 169 -23.51 1.80 -15.63
C GLY A 169 -22.19 2.35 -15.08
N ARG A 170 -21.10 1.63 -15.36
CA ARG A 170 -19.74 1.97 -14.91
C ARG A 170 -18.88 2.61 -16.00
N HIS A 171 -19.42 2.85 -17.19
CA HIS A 171 -18.63 3.39 -18.29
C HIS A 171 -18.35 4.88 -18.05
N THR A 172 -17.08 5.25 -17.88
CA THR A 172 -16.67 6.64 -17.71
C THR A 172 -16.32 7.31 -19.04
N CYS A 173 -16.26 8.64 -19.06
CA CYS A 173 -15.85 9.41 -20.22
C CYS A 173 -14.42 9.12 -20.70
N THR A 174 -13.50 8.70 -19.81
CA THR A 174 -12.13 8.33 -20.20
C THR A 174 -12.02 6.90 -20.74
N GLY A 175 -13.10 6.10 -20.64
CA GLY A 175 -13.10 4.69 -20.99
C GLY A 175 -12.66 3.76 -19.84
N ALA A 176 -12.33 4.30 -18.67
CA ALA A 176 -12.13 3.53 -17.46
C ALA A 176 -13.48 2.92 -16.98
N LEU A 177 -13.39 1.87 -16.17
CA LEU A 177 -14.56 1.35 -15.45
C LEU A 177 -14.60 1.99 -14.06
N ALA A 178 -15.72 2.64 -13.76
CA ALA A 178 -15.92 3.31 -12.49
C ALA A 178 -15.88 2.32 -11.32
N THR A 179 -15.08 2.65 -10.31
CA THR A 179 -14.95 1.86 -9.07
C THR A 179 -15.08 2.77 -7.85
N ALA A 180 -15.73 2.27 -6.80
CA ALA A 180 -15.94 3.03 -5.57
C ALA A 180 -14.60 3.32 -4.90
N ARG A 181 -14.51 4.45 -4.19
CA ARG A 181 -13.27 4.95 -3.56
C ARG A 181 -12.10 5.18 -4.54
N HIS A 182 -12.40 5.38 -5.82
CA HIS A 182 -11.41 5.67 -6.85
C HIS A 182 -11.94 6.66 -7.87
N THR A 183 -13.06 6.39 -8.53
CA THR A 183 -13.53 7.20 -9.66
C THR A 183 -14.34 8.41 -9.19
N ILE A 184 -14.04 9.59 -9.76
CA ILE A 184 -14.87 10.79 -9.64
C ILE A 184 -15.21 11.38 -11.01
N ALA A 185 -16.40 11.97 -11.11
CA ALA A 185 -16.77 12.84 -12.22
C ALA A 185 -16.51 14.30 -11.86
N VAL A 186 -15.92 15.06 -12.78
CA VAL A 186 -15.45 16.44 -12.54
C VAL A 186 -15.75 17.38 -13.71
N ASP A 187 -15.54 18.69 -13.50
CA ASP A 187 -15.33 19.63 -14.60
C ASP A 187 -13.86 19.60 -15.03
N PRO A 188 -13.52 19.10 -16.24
CA PRO A 188 -12.14 18.98 -16.70
C PRO A 188 -11.42 20.32 -16.87
N LYS A 189 -12.13 21.46 -16.87
CA LYS A 189 -11.51 22.79 -16.86
C LYS A 189 -11.00 23.20 -15.49
N VAL A 190 -11.50 22.59 -14.41
CA VAL A 190 -11.11 22.84 -13.03
C VAL A 190 -10.17 21.73 -12.53
N ILE A 191 -10.55 20.46 -12.75
CA ILE A 191 -9.75 19.29 -12.41
C ILE A 191 -9.58 18.46 -13.69
N PRO A 192 -8.42 18.53 -14.38
CA PRO A 192 -8.17 17.74 -15.59
C PRO A 192 -8.33 16.23 -15.37
N TYR A 193 -8.65 15.49 -16.42
CA TYR A 193 -8.70 14.02 -16.31
C TYR A 193 -7.33 13.42 -15.98
N GLY A 194 -7.35 12.33 -15.22
CA GLY A 194 -6.15 11.68 -14.69
C GLY A 194 -5.60 12.33 -13.43
N THR A 195 -6.05 13.54 -13.08
CA THR A 195 -5.66 14.19 -11.82
C THR A 195 -6.15 13.37 -10.63
N GLN A 196 -5.24 13.18 -9.66
CA GLN A 196 -5.58 12.58 -8.38
C GLN A 196 -5.85 13.68 -7.34
N VAL A 197 -6.96 13.53 -6.61
CA VAL A 197 -7.34 14.44 -5.54
C VAL A 197 -7.65 13.66 -4.27
N MET A 198 -7.41 14.29 -3.12
CA MET A 198 -7.80 13.77 -1.83
C MET A 198 -9.07 14.47 -1.34
N ILE A 199 -10.05 13.68 -0.95
CA ILE A 199 -11.33 14.13 -0.39
C ILE A 199 -11.58 13.31 0.87
N ASN A 200 -11.68 13.97 2.03
CA ASN A 200 -11.89 13.31 3.33
C ASN A 200 -10.94 12.12 3.60
N GLY A 201 -9.67 12.24 3.20
CA GLY A 201 -8.65 11.20 3.40
C GLY A 201 -8.72 10.01 2.42
N VAL A 202 -9.55 10.08 1.38
CA VAL A 202 -9.59 9.09 0.29
C VAL A 202 -9.08 9.72 -1.00
N VAL A 203 -8.22 8.98 -1.70
CA VAL A 203 -7.66 9.40 -2.99
C VAL A 203 -8.59 8.95 -4.11
N TYR A 204 -8.94 9.89 -4.99
CA TYR A 204 -9.76 9.67 -6.16
C TYR A 204 -9.05 10.14 -7.42
N THR A 205 -9.41 9.56 -8.57
CA THR A 205 -8.91 9.90 -9.89
C THR A 205 -10.03 10.49 -10.74
N ALA A 206 -9.77 11.64 -11.36
CA ALA A 206 -10.67 12.29 -12.29
C ALA A 206 -10.78 11.50 -13.60
N GLU A 207 -11.83 10.69 -13.73
CA GLU A 207 -12.00 9.76 -14.86
C GLU A 207 -13.34 9.91 -15.59
N ASP A 208 -14.28 10.68 -15.03
CA ASP A 208 -15.62 10.77 -15.58
C ASP A 208 -16.17 12.20 -15.69
N LYS A 209 -17.30 12.34 -16.36
CA LYS A 209 -18.10 13.57 -16.44
C LYS A 209 -19.55 13.28 -16.08
N GLY A 210 -20.21 14.27 -15.48
CA GLY A 210 -21.66 14.29 -15.32
C GLY A 210 -22.30 15.46 -16.08
N GLY A 211 -23.57 15.31 -16.44
CA GLY A 211 -24.34 16.37 -17.11
C GLY A 211 -24.39 17.67 -16.28
N GLY A 212 -24.50 17.55 -14.96
CA GLY A 212 -24.55 18.67 -14.00
C GLY A 212 -23.26 18.97 -13.24
N VAL A 213 -22.14 18.31 -13.57
CA VAL A 213 -20.86 18.50 -12.88
C VAL A 213 -20.06 19.60 -13.56
N ARG A 214 -20.07 20.81 -13.00
CA ARG A 214 -19.45 22.03 -13.54
C ARG A 214 -18.84 22.88 -12.43
N GLY A 215 -17.71 23.53 -12.69
CA GLY A 215 -17.00 24.34 -11.71
C GLY A 215 -16.51 23.51 -10.51
N ASN A 216 -16.63 24.05 -9.31
CA ASN A 216 -16.25 23.37 -8.06
C ASN A 216 -17.30 22.35 -7.60
N HIS A 217 -17.64 21.41 -8.48
CA HIS A 217 -18.54 20.29 -8.22
C HIS A 217 -17.83 18.98 -8.58
N ILE A 218 -17.85 18.01 -7.67
CA ILE A 218 -17.39 16.65 -7.89
C ILE A 218 -18.54 15.69 -7.62
N ASP A 219 -18.74 14.69 -8.48
CA ASP A 219 -19.69 13.61 -8.25
C ASP A 219 -18.91 12.31 -8.02
N ILE A 220 -19.05 11.71 -6.83
CA ILE A 220 -18.24 10.58 -6.38
C ILE A 220 -18.93 9.28 -6.75
N PHE A 221 -18.20 8.35 -7.35
CA PHE A 221 -18.76 7.05 -7.69
C PHE A 221 -18.87 6.14 -6.45
N PHE A 222 -20.03 5.51 -6.28
CA PHE A 222 -20.32 4.49 -5.29
C PHE A 222 -20.83 3.21 -5.95
N ASP A 223 -20.63 2.07 -5.29
CA ASP A 223 -21.02 0.78 -5.87
C ASP A 223 -22.54 0.55 -5.87
N ASN A 224 -23.26 1.21 -4.97
CA ASN A 224 -24.72 1.09 -4.87
C ASN A 224 -25.41 2.42 -4.54
N HIS A 225 -26.72 2.45 -4.77
CA HIS A 225 -27.53 3.65 -4.59
C HIS A 225 -27.73 4.05 -3.12
N ALA A 226 -27.72 3.09 -2.18
CA ALA A 226 -27.88 3.42 -0.77
C ALA A 226 -26.70 4.26 -0.26
N GLU A 227 -25.47 3.94 -0.68
CA GLU A 227 -24.27 4.71 -0.36
C GLU A 227 -24.33 6.14 -0.92
N THR A 228 -24.86 6.32 -2.15
CA THR A 228 -25.05 7.68 -2.71
C THR A 228 -25.97 8.54 -1.85
N LEU A 229 -27.05 7.94 -1.32
CA LEU A 229 -28.01 8.62 -0.45
C LEU A 229 -27.40 8.93 0.92
N GLN A 230 -26.56 8.03 1.44
CA GLN A 230 -25.86 8.22 2.71
C GLN A 230 -24.81 9.33 2.62
N HIS A 231 -24.08 9.40 1.50
CA HIS A 231 -23.14 10.49 1.23
C HIS A 231 -23.86 11.84 1.17
N GLY A 232 -24.97 11.89 0.44
CA GLY A 232 -25.78 13.10 0.27
C GLY A 232 -25.03 14.19 -0.51
N THR A 233 -25.35 15.45 -0.24
CA THR A 233 -24.60 16.60 -0.77
C THR A 233 -23.80 17.24 0.34
N GLN A 234 -22.51 17.42 0.13
CA GLN A 234 -21.59 18.02 1.10
C GLN A 234 -20.77 19.13 0.45
N ASN A 235 -20.24 20.04 1.27
CA ASN A 235 -19.19 20.96 0.84
C ASN A 235 -17.93 20.57 1.61
N VAL A 236 -16.89 20.16 0.88
CA VAL A 236 -15.67 19.60 1.46
C VAL A 236 -14.46 20.27 0.83
N GLU A 237 -13.39 20.41 1.59
CA GLU A 237 -12.11 20.82 1.05
C GLU A 237 -11.50 19.69 0.22
N VAL A 238 -10.96 20.04 -0.95
CA VAL A 238 -10.36 19.10 -1.90
C VAL A 238 -8.90 19.47 -2.08
N PHE A 239 -8.03 18.47 -2.02
CA PHE A 239 -6.60 18.66 -2.19
C PHE A 239 -6.11 17.98 -3.46
N LEU A 240 -5.38 18.71 -4.30
CA LEU A 240 -4.59 18.13 -5.38
C LEU A 240 -3.44 17.33 -4.80
N ILE A 241 -3.20 16.14 -5.33
CA ILE A 241 -2.01 15.33 -5.03
C ILE A 241 -0.97 15.71 -6.08
N ALA A 242 -0.09 16.66 -5.76
CA ALA A 242 1.03 17.02 -6.63
C ALA A 242 2.16 16.00 -6.45
N ALA A 243 2.69 15.52 -7.57
CA ALA A 243 3.87 14.66 -7.62
C ALA A 243 5.15 15.47 -7.35
#